data_AF-A0A931ENS4-F1
#
_entry.id   AF-A0A931ENS4-F1
#
_cell.length_a   1.000
_cell.length_b   1.000
_cell.length_c   1.000
_cell.angle_alpha   90.00
_cell.angle_beta   90.00
_cell.angle_gamma   90.00
#
_symmetry.space_group_name_H-M   'P 1'
#
loop_
_entity.id
_entity.type
_entity.pdbx_description
1 polymer ?
#
loop_
_entity_poly.entity_id
_entity_poly.type
_entity_poly.pdbx_seq_one_letter_code
_entity_poly.pdbx_strand_id
1 'polypeptide(L)'
;MNLTFISLFLTIALIVALISFAFVVNLNKKLTRAKNNERKFNGDIESNIAMLVTKQLTHNLNGLFESNEFNHPMDSTTNHKVIKSEVESEFDNIIRSKIDPLFLQRVTSLIYKEITNTDNIIEAISSELCISSSQLNRKIKLMTGMTTSHLILETRLKKAKKQLTLTQKPIGEIAMECGFNDFAYFSRSFKKEFDMTPSAFQRIPHSVNLTREQA
;
A
#
# COMPACT_ATOMS: atom_id res chain seq x y z
N MET A 1 43.10 -41.17 29.47
CA MET A 1 42.13 -40.11 29.06
C MET A 1 40.74 -40.67 29.31
N ASN A 2 40.00 -40.12 30.27
CA ASN A 2 38.76 -40.72 30.78
C ASN A 2 37.64 -40.65 29.74
N LEU A 3 37.04 -41.80 29.40
CA LEU A 3 35.93 -41.93 28.44
C LEU A 3 34.76 -40.98 28.75
N THR A 4 34.54 -40.67 30.02
CA THR A 4 33.49 -39.76 30.52
C THR A 4 33.73 -38.30 30.14
N PHE A 5 34.99 -37.86 30.05
CA PHE A 5 35.31 -36.49 29.62
C PHE A 5 35.13 -36.32 28.11
N ILE A 6 35.43 -37.37 27.34
CA ILE A 6 35.25 -37.37 25.88
C ILE A 6 33.76 -37.36 25.52
N SER A 7 32.94 -38.17 26.22
CA SER A 7 31.49 -38.17 26.01
C SER A 7 30.83 -36.86 26.45
N LEU A 8 31.27 -36.26 27.55
CA LEU A 8 30.80 -34.94 27.99
C LEU A 8 31.18 -33.83 26.97
N PHE A 9 32.40 -33.86 26.44
CA PHE A 9 32.82 -32.91 25.42
C PHE A 9 32.01 -33.05 24.12
N LEU A 10 31.79 -34.29 23.65
CA LEU A 10 30.98 -34.57 22.46
C LEU A 10 29.53 -34.14 22.60
N THR A 11 28.93 -34.37 23.78
CA THR A 11 27.53 -33.97 24.05
C THR A 11 27.37 -32.46 24.09
N ILE A 12 28.29 -31.74 24.72
CA ILE A 12 28.30 -30.27 24.72
C ILE A 12 28.48 -29.73 23.29
N ALA A 13 29.43 -30.29 22.53
CA ALA A 13 29.65 -29.91 21.14
C ALA A 13 28.40 -30.12 20.26
N LEU A 14 27.68 -31.23 20.46
CA LEU A 14 26.43 -31.53 19.77
C LEU A 14 25.32 -30.53 20.12
N ILE A 15 25.16 -30.18 21.40
CA ILE A 15 24.17 -29.21 21.86
C ILE A 15 24.43 -27.83 21.25
N VAL A 16 25.69 -27.36 21.26
CA VAL A 16 26.08 -26.08 20.66
C VAL A 16 25.81 -26.07 19.15
N ALA A 17 26.10 -27.17 18.45
CA ALA A 17 25.80 -27.32 17.03
C ALA A 17 24.29 -27.24 16.74
N LEU A 18 23.45 -27.90 17.56
CA LEU A 18 21.99 -27.87 17.42
C LEU A 18 21.40 -26.48 17.67
N ILE A 19 21.88 -25.76 18.69
CA ILE A 19 21.46 -24.38 18.99
C ILE A 19 21.84 -23.45 17.83
N SER A 20 23.07 -23.56 17.33
CA SER A 20 23.58 -22.75 16.22
C SER A 20 22.77 -23.00 14.95
N PHE A 21 22.47 -24.27 14.66
CA PHE A 21 21.63 -24.65 13.52
C PHE A 21 20.19 -24.10 13.65
N ALA A 22 19.57 -24.21 14.82
CA ALA A 22 18.23 -23.67 15.07
C ALA A 22 18.18 -22.14 14.90
N PHE A 23 19.22 -21.44 15.35
CA PHE A 23 19.37 -20.00 15.17
C PHE A 23 19.47 -19.62 13.69
N VAL A 24 20.32 -20.30 12.92
CA VAL A 24 20.48 -20.07 11.47
C VAL A 24 19.17 -20.31 10.73
N VAL A 25 18.42 -21.38 11.06
CA VAL A 25 17.12 -21.67 10.46
C VAL A 25 16.08 -20.59 10.80
N ASN A 26 16.06 -20.10 12.05
CA ASN A 26 15.15 -19.03 12.46
C ASN A 26 15.49 -17.70 11.75
N LEU A 27 16.79 -17.38 11.63
CA LEU A 27 17.25 -16.20 10.93
C LEU A 27 16.89 -16.24 9.44
N ASN A 28 17.09 -17.38 8.79
CA ASN A 28 16.67 -17.59 7.40
C ASN A 28 15.16 -17.49 7.21
N LYS A 29 14.35 -18.02 8.15
CA LYS A 29 12.88 -17.82 8.15
C LYS A 29 12.49 -16.36 8.31
N LYS A 30 13.20 -15.60 9.17
CA LYS A 30 12.94 -14.17 9.38
C LYS A 30 13.31 -13.34 8.14
N LEU A 31 14.44 -13.66 7.50
CA LEU A 31 14.90 -13.00 6.26
C LEU A 31 13.98 -13.29 5.06
N THR A 32 13.53 -14.53 4.92
CA THR A 32 12.56 -14.89 3.86
C THR A 32 11.20 -14.24 4.08
N ARG A 33 10.72 -14.15 5.33
CA ARG A 33 9.52 -13.38 5.68
C ARG A 33 9.66 -11.88 5.37
N ALA A 34 10.81 -11.30 5.69
CA ALA A 34 11.10 -9.90 5.39
C ALA A 34 11.11 -9.62 3.87
N LYS A 35 11.83 -10.44 3.08
CA LYS A 35 11.85 -10.34 1.62
C LYS A 35 10.48 -10.55 0.97
N ASN A 36 9.68 -11.49 1.46
CA ASN A 36 8.33 -11.70 0.94
C ASN A 36 7.37 -10.56 1.30
N ASN A 37 7.51 -9.97 2.48
CA ASN A 37 6.75 -8.77 2.84
C ASN A 37 7.16 -7.58 1.97
N GLU A 38 8.45 -7.40 1.69
CA GLU A 38 8.96 -6.34 0.81
C GLU A 38 8.49 -6.53 -0.64
N ARG A 39 8.56 -7.75 -1.18
CA ARG A 39 8.03 -8.06 -2.52
C ARG A 39 6.51 -7.85 -2.61
N LYS A 40 5.75 -8.31 -1.62
CA LYS A 40 4.30 -8.11 -1.59
C LYS A 40 3.94 -6.62 -1.46
N PHE A 41 4.66 -5.90 -0.61
CA PHE A 41 4.52 -4.46 -0.45
C PHE A 41 4.81 -3.71 -1.76
N ASN A 42 5.87 -4.07 -2.47
CA ASN A 42 6.20 -3.48 -3.76
C ASN A 42 5.14 -3.81 -4.83
N GLY A 43 4.61 -5.04 -4.85
CA GLY A 43 3.50 -5.40 -5.75
C GLY A 43 2.20 -4.66 -5.43
N ASP A 44 1.87 -4.49 -4.15
CA ASP A 44 0.71 -3.70 -3.71
C ASP A 44 0.89 -2.22 -4.10
N ILE A 45 2.11 -1.68 -4.01
CA ILE A 45 2.42 -0.31 -4.46
C ILE A 45 2.28 -0.19 -5.98
N GLU A 46 2.90 -1.08 -6.76
CA GLU A 46 2.81 -1.05 -8.22
C GLU A 46 1.35 -1.14 -8.70
N SER A 47 0.54 -2.01 -8.09
CA SER A 47 -0.89 -2.11 -8.39
C SER A 47 -1.65 -0.84 -8.02
N ASN A 48 -1.37 -0.22 -6.86
CA ASN A 48 -2.03 1.02 -6.46
C ASN A 48 -1.61 2.19 -7.35
N ILE A 49 -0.34 2.30 -7.74
CA ILE A 49 0.16 3.32 -8.67
C ILE A 49 -0.49 3.13 -10.04
N ALA A 50 -0.51 1.91 -10.57
CA ALA A 50 -1.17 1.61 -11.84
C ALA A 50 -2.67 1.94 -11.79
N MET A 51 -3.36 1.61 -10.69
CA MET A 51 -4.77 1.95 -10.49
C MET A 51 -5.02 3.46 -10.38
N LEU A 52 -4.11 4.21 -9.74
CA LEU A 52 -4.21 5.66 -9.59
C LEU A 52 -3.93 6.40 -10.91
N VAL A 53 -2.91 5.96 -11.64
CA VAL A 53 -2.57 6.48 -12.97
C VAL A 53 -3.72 6.22 -13.94
N THR A 54 -4.28 5.00 -13.96
CA THR A 54 -5.43 4.67 -14.80
C THR A 54 -6.68 5.45 -14.42
N LYS A 55 -6.99 5.59 -13.12
CA LYS A 55 -8.12 6.40 -12.65
C LYS A 55 -7.99 7.88 -13.04
N GLN A 56 -6.80 8.45 -12.92
CA GLN A 56 -6.51 9.83 -13.33
C GLN A 56 -6.59 10.00 -14.86
N LEU A 57 -6.09 9.04 -15.63
CA LEU A 57 -6.21 9.00 -17.09
C LEU A 57 -7.67 8.96 -17.52
N THR A 58 -8.50 8.08 -16.95
CA THR A 58 -9.93 8.01 -17.26
C THR A 58 -10.68 9.31 -16.93
N HIS A 59 -10.37 9.95 -15.80
CA HIS A 59 -11.01 11.21 -15.43
C HIS A 59 -10.61 12.35 -16.39
N ASN A 60 -9.33 12.44 -16.76
CA ASN A 60 -8.84 13.48 -17.68
C ASN A 60 -9.38 13.28 -19.11
N LEU A 61 -9.51 12.04 -19.56
CA LEU A 61 -10.09 11.73 -20.86
C LEU A 61 -11.58 12.09 -20.90
N ASN A 62 -12.36 11.77 -19.87
CA ASN A 62 -13.78 12.14 -19.82
C ASN A 62 -14.00 13.66 -19.91
N GLY A 63 -13.15 14.47 -19.26
CA GLY A 63 -13.21 15.93 -19.38
C GLY A 63 -12.85 16.47 -20.77
N LEU A 64 -12.03 15.75 -21.55
CA LEU A 64 -11.72 16.08 -22.96
C LEU A 64 -12.85 15.67 -23.92
N PHE A 65 -13.67 14.69 -23.58
CA PHE A 65 -14.84 14.31 -24.38
C PHE A 65 -16.07 15.19 -24.10
N GLU A 66 -16.25 15.66 -22.87
CA GLU A 66 -17.37 16.57 -22.51
C GLU A 66 -17.18 18.00 -23.02
N SER A 67 -15.95 18.41 -23.37
CA SER A 67 -15.62 19.77 -23.85
C SER A 67 -15.66 19.93 -25.38
N ASN A 68 -15.92 18.85 -26.14
CA ASN A 68 -16.06 18.88 -27.59
C ASN A 68 -17.52 18.62 -28.00
N GLU A 69 -18.31 19.69 -28.10
CA GLU A 69 -19.50 19.71 -28.95
C GLU A 69 -19.08 19.54 -30.42
N PHE A 70 -19.04 18.30 -30.91
CA PHE A 70 -18.79 18.00 -32.32
C PHE A 70 -20.04 18.27 -33.16
N ASN A 71 -20.35 19.54 -33.41
CA ASN A 71 -21.33 19.97 -34.41
C ASN A 71 -20.67 20.94 -35.40
N HIS A 72 -19.79 20.42 -36.27
CA HIS A 72 -19.47 21.05 -37.55
C HIS A 72 -19.04 19.98 -38.57
N PRO A 73 -19.42 20.09 -39.87
CA PRO A 73 -19.15 19.05 -40.85
C PRO A 73 -17.65 18.89 -41.09
N MET A 74 -17.23 17.63 -41.19
CA MET A 74 -15.87 17.16 -41.46
C MET A 74 -15.26 17.78 -42.71
N ASP A 75 -14.07 18.38 -42.56
CA ASP A 75 -13.05 18.46 -43.61
C ASP A 75 -11.86 17.57 -43.20
N SER A 76 -11.49 16.65 -44.09
CA SER A 76 -11.05 15.30 -43.74
C SER A 76 -9.56 15.01 -43.95
N THR A 77 -8.64 15.98 -44.06
CA THR A 77 -7.33 15.62 -44.67
C THR A 77 -6.03 16.06 -44.00
N THR A 78 -5.96 16.93 -42.96
CA THR A 78 -4.60 17.38 -42.55
C THR A 78 -4.21 17.32 -41.05
N ASN A 79 -5.10 17.29 -40.06
CA ASN A 79 -4.65 17.63 -38.69
C ASN A 79 -4.80 16.60 -37.57
N HIS A 80 -5.25 15.36 -37.82
CA HIS A 80 -5.50 14.42 -36.71
C HIS A 80 -4.24 13.68 -36.21
N LYS A 81 -3.22 13.50 -37.05
CA LYS A 81 -2.02 12.72 -36.70
C LYS A 81 -0.97 13.54 -35.94
N VAL A 82 -0.85 14.83 -36.27
CA VAL A 82 0.10 15.77 -35.66
C VAL A 82 -0.40 16.24 -34.28
N ILE A 83 -1.69 16.56 -34.16
CA ILE A 83 -2.29 16.99 -32.88
C ILE A 83 -2.25 15.85 -31.84
N LYS A 84 -2.45 14.60 -32.26
CA LYS A 84 -2.38 13.44 -31.35
C LYS A 84 -0.97 13.23 -30.79
N SER A 85 0.07 13.34 -31.62
CA SER A 85 1.45 13.16 -31.18
C SER A 85 1.97 14.30 -30.30
N GLU A 86 1.56 15.54 -30.57
CA GLU A 86 1.92 16.70 -29.73
C GLU A 86 1.26 16.61 -28.35
N VAL A 87 -0.03 16.25 -28.30
CA VAL A 87 -0.79 16.10 -27.04
C VAL A 87 -0.29 14.91 -26.23
N GLU A 88 0.04 13.77 -26.85
CA GLU A 88 0.67 12.62 -26.15
C GLU A 88 2.05 12.97 -25.59
N SER A 89 2.85 13.76 -26.32
CA SER A 89 4.16 14.27 -25.88
C SER A 89 4.06 15.25 -24.69
N GLU A 90 3.13 16.21 -24.74
CA GLU A 90 2.89 17.17 -23.67
C GLU A 90 2.34 16.46 -22.42
N PHE A 91 1.46 15.48 -22.62
CA PHE A 91 0.88 14.65 -21.56
C PHE A 91 1.94 13.77 -20.90
N ASP A 92 2.82 13.12 -21.68
CA ASP A 92 3.95 12.34 -21.16
C ASP A 92 4.96 13.20 -20.39
N ASN A 93 5.22 14.44 -20.84
CA ASN A 93 6.05 15.40 -20.10
C ASN A 93 5.38 15.88 -18.79
N ILE A 94 4.06 16.07 -18.79
CA ILE A 94 3.29 16.41 -17.59
C ILE A 94 3.26 15.23 -16.61
N ILE A 95 3.09 14.00 -17.10
CA ILE A 95 3.08 12.77 -16.29
C ILE A 95 4.48 12.50 -15.72
N ARG A 96 5.55 12.57 -16.54
CA ARG A 96 6.94 12.41 -16.10
C ARG A 96 7.41 13.52 -15.16
N SER A 97 6.89 14.75 -15.28
CA SER A 97 7.24 15.85 -14.37
C SER A 97 6.39 15.92 -13.10
N LYS A 98 5.17 15.34 -13.08
CA LYS A 98 4.24 15.41 -11.92
C LYS A 98 4.11 14.15 -11.10
N ILE A 99 4.37 12.96 -11.65
CA ILE A 99 4.28 11.69 -10.93
C ILE A 99 5.69 11.19 -10.68
N ASP A 100 6.16 11.34 -9.44
CA ASP A 100 7.41 10.79 -8.93
C ASP A 100 7.08 9.48 -8.18
N PRO A 101 7.18 8.30 -8.82
CA PRO A 101 6.78 7.03 -8.18
C PRO A 101 7.57 6.76 -6.90
N LEU A 102 8.82 7.20 -6.84
CA LEU A 102 9.68 7.07 -5.67
C LEU A 102 9.15 7.93 -4.52
N PHE A 103 8.60 9.11 -4.79
CA PHE A 103 7.95 9.92 -3.77
C PHE A 103 6.72 9.22 -3.18
N LEU A 104 5.84 8.66 -4.00
CA LEU A 104 4.64 7.99 -3.50
C LEU A 104 5.00 6.70 -2.74
N GLN A 105 6.01 5.96 -3.20
CA GLN A 105 6.57 4.82 -2.48
C GLN A 105 7.11 5.25 -1.12
N ARG A 106 7.91 6.34 -1.05
CA ARG A 106 8.42 6.88 0.21
C ARG A 106 7.30 7.28 1.15
N VAL A 107 6.31 8.04 0.69
CA VAL A 107 5.15 8.43 1.51
C VAL A 107 4.42 7.22 2.04
N THR A 108 4.15 6.22 1.19
CA THR A 108 3.47 4.99 1.59
C THR A 108 4.26 4.25 2.67
N SER A 109 5.58 4.11 2.51
CA SER A 109 6.45 3.51 3.53
C SER A 109 6.39 4.26 4.86
N LEU A 110 6.38 5.59 4.83
CA LEU A 110 6.25 6.42 6.03
C LEU A 110 4.88 6.27 6.70
N ILE A 111 3.79 6.16 5.93
CA ILE A 111 2.46 5.86 6.47
C ILE A 111 2.47 4.52 7.21
N TYR A 112 3.10 3.48 6.65
CA TYR A 112 3.19 2.18 7.33
C TYR A 112 4.05 2.22 8.60
N LYS A 113 5.16 2.96 8.57
CA LYS A 113 6.04 3.17 9.73
C LYS A 113 5.28 3.87 10.87
N GLU A 114 4.50 4.89 10.54
CA GLU A 114 3.76 5.72 11.49
C GLU A 114 2.30 5.28 11.67
N ILE A 115 1.92 4.07 11.23
CA ILE A 115 0.50 3.74 11.02
C ILE A 115 -0.35 3.81 12.31
N THR A 116 0.27 3.53 13.46
CA THR A 116 -0.35 3.60 14.80
C THR A 116 -0.32 4.99 15.43
N ASN A 117 0.36 5.97 14.81
CA ASN A 117 0.41 7.36 15.27
C ASN A 117 -0.95 8.03 15.01
N THR A 118 -1.75 8.18 16.07
CA THR A 118 -3.11 8.72 15.96
C THR A 118 -3.17 10.24 16.02
N ASP A 119 -2.16 10.89 16.59
CA ASP A 119 -2.21 12.32 16.89
C ASP A 119 -1.70 13.18 15.73
N ASN A 120 -0.57 12.84 15.09
CA ASN A 120 0.08 13.75 14.13
C ASN A 120 0.85 13.03 12.99
N ILE A 121 0.32 11.93 12.47
CA ILE A 121 0.97 11.17 11.38
C ILE A 121 1.31 12.02 10.14
N ILE A 122 0.47 12.99 9.76
CA ILE A 122 0.73 13.86 8.60
C ILE A 122 1.95 14.75 8.84
N GLU A 123 2.06 15.31 10.05
CA GLU A 123 3.19 16.14 10.44
C GLU A 123 4.48 15.31 10.45
N ALA A 124 4.44 14.12 11.06
CA ALA A 124 5.56 13.18 11.06
C ALA A 124 6.07 12.84 9.65
N ILE A 125 5.15 12.48 8.74
CA ILE A 125 5.50 12.19 7.33
C ILE A 125 6.09 13.42 6.65
N SER A 126 5.47 14.59 6.83
CA SER A 126 5.91 15.83 6.18
C SER A 126 7.31 16.26 6.65
N SER A 127 7.58 16.10 7.95
CA SER A 127 8.87 16.39 8.56
C SER A 127 9.96 15.45 8.05
N GLU A 128 9.69 14.14 7.93
CA GLU A 128 10.66 13.16 7.40
C GLU A 128 10.95 13.37 5.90
N LEU A 129 10.05 14.04 5.18
CA LEU A 129 10.22 14.44 3.79
C LEU A 129 10.79 15.86 3.61
N CYS A 130 11.05 16.58 4.70
CA CYS A 130 11.51 17.97 4.70
C CYS A 130 10.59 18.92 3.87
N ILE A 131 9.28 18.72 3.95
CA ILE A 131 8.27 19.57 3.30
C ILE A 131 7.16 19.93 4.28
N SER A 132 6.41 20.99 4.02
CA SER A 132 5.23 21.31 4.81
C SER A 132 4.08 20.31 4.56
N SER A 133 3.19 20.14 5.54
CA SER A 133 1.96 19.33 5.39
C SER A 133 1.10 19.76 4.20
N SER A 134 1.08 21.07 3.88
CA SER A 134 0.36 21.62 2.72
C SER A 134 0.99 21.17 1.40
N GLN A 135 2.33 21.19 1.30
CA GLN A 135 3.05 20.67 0.14
C GLN A 135 2.87 19.17 -0.03
N LEU A 136 2.92 18.41 1.07
CA LEU A 136 2.63 16.97 1.06
C LEU A 136 1.23 16.70 0.51
N ASN A 137 0.21 17.38 1.03
CA ASN A 137 -1.17 17.21 0.57
C ASN A 137 -1.36 17.61 -0.89
N ARG A 138 -0.72 18.72 -1.33
CA ARG A 138 -0.75 19.12 -2.74
C ARG A 138 -0.11 18.07 -3.64
N LYS A 139 1.08 17.58 -3.29
CA LYS A 139 1.82 16.60 -4.10
C LYS A 139 1.08 15.26 -4.15
N ILE A 140 0.54 14.78 -3.03
CA ILE A 140 -0.30 13.57 -3.00
C ILE A 140 -1.58 13.75 -3.80
N LYS A 141 -2.28 14.88 -3.66
CA LYS A 141 -3.51 15.14 -4.43
C LYS A 141 -3.26 15.21 -5.93
N LEU A 142 -2.15 15.81 -6.35
CA LEU A 142 -1.77 15.84 -7.77
C LEU A 142 -1.46 14.44 -8.32
N MET A 143 -0.84 13.58 -7.52
CA MET A 143 -0.44 12.23 -7.96
C MET A 143 -1.56 11.19 -7.86
N THR A 144 -2.47 11.35 -6.90
CA THR A 144 -3.45 10.31 -6.52
C THR A 144 -4.91 10.75 -6.65
N GLY A 145 -5.16 12.03 -6.86
CA GLY A 145 -6.50 12.62 -6.77
C GLY A 145 -7.06 12.71 -5.34
N MET A 146 -6.35 12.17 -4.34
CA MET A 146 -6.83 12.06 -2.95
C MET A 146 -6.04 12.97 -2.01
N THR A 147 -6.62 13.32 -0.86
CA THR A 147 -5.89 14.04 0.20
C THR A 147 -4.96 13.06 0.94
N THR A 148 -3.92 13.59 1.59
CA THR A 148 -3.04 12.78 2.45
C THR A 148 -3.82 12.04 3.54
N SER A 149 -4.81 12.69 4.15
CA SER A 149 -5.67 12.08 5.18
C SER A 149 -6.46 10.89 4.62
N HIS A 150 -6.96 10.99 3.39
CA HIS A 150 -7.68 9.91 2.75
C HIS A 150 -6.77 8.73 2.43
N LEU A 151 -5.55 9.00 1.91
CA LEU A 151 -4.55 7.97 1.65
C LEU A 151 -4.17 7.19 2.93
N ILE A 152 -4.02 7.90 4.06
CA ILE A 152 -3.77 7.28 5.36
C ILE A 152 -4.94 6.40 5.77
N LEU A 153 -6.18 6.92 5.70
CA LEU A 153 -7.39 6.17 6.04
C LEU A 153 -7.49 4.87 5.23
N GLU A 154 -7.33 4.97 3.91
CA GLU A 154 -7.37 3.83 3.00
C GLU A 154 -6.31 2.79 3.37
N THR A 155 -5.09 3.23 3.67
CA THR A 155 -3.99 2.35 4.09
C THR A 155 -4.32 1.62 5.40
N ARG A 156 -4.88 2.33 6.39
CA ARG A 156 -5.32 1.74 7.67
C ARG A 156 -6.43 0.71 7.47
N LEU A 157 -7.41 1.02 6.62
CA LEU A 157 -8.53 0.13 6.31
C LEU A 157 -8.07 -1.13 5.56
N LYS A 158 -7.18 -0.99 4.58
CA LYS A 158 -6.57 -2.14 3.87
C LYS A 158 -5.79 -3.04 4.84
N LYS A 159 -5.02 -2.46 5.78
CA LYS A 159 -4.34 -3.22 6.84
C LYS A 159 -5.34 -3.97 7.73
N ALA A 160 -6.43 -3.31 8.15
CA ALA A 160 -7.47 -3.93 8.96
C ALA A 160 -8.16 -5.09 8.24
N LYS A 161 -8.54 -4.92 6.96
CA LYS A 161 -9.11 -5.99 6.11
C LYS A 161 -8.21 -7.23 6.12
N LYS A 162 -6.90 -7.02 5.93
CA LYS A 162 -5.89 -8.09 5.96
C LYS A 162 -5.83 -8.78 7.33
N GLN A 163 -5.84 -8.03 8.44
CA GLN A 163 -5.82 -8.62 9.78
C GLN A 163 -7.12 -9.41 10.12
N LEU A 164 -8.28 -8.90 9.72
CA LEU A 164 -9.56 -9.59 9.87
C LEU A 164 -9.63 -10.89 9.04
N THR A 165 -8.86 -10.95 7.96
CA THR A 165 -8.73 -12.16 7.12
C THR A 165 -7.78 -13.19 7.74
N LEU A 166 -6.67 -12.73 8.31
CA LEU A 166 -5.57 -13.61 8.73
C LEU A 166 -5.65 -14.03 10.21
N THR A 167 -6.48 -13.38 11.03
CA THR A 167 -6.49 -13.56 12.48
C THR A 167 -7.90 -13.59 13.05
N GLN A 168 -8.04 -14.16 14.25
CA GLN A 168 -9.26 -14.10 15.07
C GLN A 168 -9.11 -13.14 16.26
N LYS A 169 -8.25 -12.11 16.11
CA LYS A 169 -8.08 -11.10 17.16
C LYS A 169 -9.38 -10.33 17.41
N PRO A 170 -9.62 -9.84 18.64
CA PRO A 170 -10.71 -8.91 18.90
C PRO A 170 -10.66 -7.72 17.95
N ILE A 171 -11.80 -7.34 17.40
CA ILE A 171 -11.90 -6.26 16.39
C ILE A 171 -11.38 -4.93 16.95
N GLY A 172 -11.59 -4.66 18.24
CA GLY A 172 -11.04 -3.48 18.90
C GLY A 172 -9.51 -3.45 18.91
N GLU A 173 -8.85 -4.60 19.12
CA GLU A 173 -7.40 -4.72 19.04
C GLU A 173 -6.90 -4.48 17.61
N ILE A 174 -7.57 -5.07 16.61
CA ILE A 174 -7.28 -4.83 15.18
C ILE A 174 -7.37 -3.34 14.84
N ALA A 175 -8.41 -2.66 15.33
CA ALA A 175 -8.59 -1.22 15.11
C ALA A 175 -7.41 -0.42 15.69
N MET A 176 -7.00 -0.70 16.93
CA MET A 176 -5.86 -0.04 17.56
C MET A 176 -4.54 -0.31 16.84
N GLU A 177 -4.27 -1.56 16.44
CA GLU A 177 -3.06 -1.93 15.68
C GLU A 177 -3.01 -1.31 14.28
N CYS A 178 -4.17 -0.95 13.74
CA CYS A 178 -4.30 -0.23 12.48
C CYS A 178 -4.30 1.29 12.67
N GLY A 179 -4.16 1.79 13.91
CA GLY A 179 -4.07 3.23 14.20
C GLY A 179 -5.41 3.94 14.27
N PHE A 180 -6.46 3.26 14.70
CA PHE A 180 -7.73 3.89 15.06
C PHE A 180 -7.81 4.04 16.58
N ASN A 181 -8.01 5.27 17.06
CA ASN A 181 -8.32 5.58 18.46
C ASN A 181 -9.84 5.59 18.74
N ASP A 182 -10.66 5.80 17.71
CA ASP A 182 -12.12 5.75 17.77
C ASP A 182 -12.65 4.52 17.02
N PHE A 183 -13.20 3.57 17.78
CA PHE A 183 -13.82 2.36 17.24
C PHE A 183 -15.06 2.65 16.37
N ALA A 184 -15.86 3.65 16.73
CA ALA A 184 -17.06 4.01 15.98
C ALA A 184 -16.67 4.61 14.62
N TYR A 185 -15.62 5.45 14.58
CA TYR A 185 -15.06 5.95 13.33
C TYR A 185 -14.47 4.82 12.47
N PHE A 186 -13.73 3.89 13.07
CA PHE A 186 -13.23 2.70 12.38
C PHE A 186 -14.36 1.90 11.74
N SER A 187 -15.38 1.54 12.52
CA SER A 187 -16.49 0.70 12.06
C SER A 187 -17.28 1.36 10.92
N ARG A 188 -17.57 2.67 11.03
CA ARG A 188 -18.24 3.44 9.97
C ARG A 188 -17.39 3.49 8.70
N SER A 189 -16.10 3.80 8.83
CA SER A 189 -15.19 3.93 7.68
C SER A 189 -14.98 2.58 6.99
N PHE A 190 -14.81 1.50 7.74
CA PHE A 190 -14.67 0.16 7.21
C PHE A 190 -15.93 -0.29 6.47
N LYS A 191 -17.11 -0.06 7.05
CA LYS A 191 -18.38 -0.36 6.38
C LYS A 191 -18.56 0.47 5.11
N LYS A 192 -18.16 1.74 5.11
CA LYS A 192 -18.24 2.60 3.93
C LYS A 192 -17.32 2.12 2.80
N GLU A 193 -16.14 1.62 3.12
CA GLU A 193 -15.14 1.20 2.13
C GLU A 193 -15.42 -0.21 1.57
N PHE A 194 -15.94 -1.12 2.39
CA PHE A 194 -16.08 -2.54 2.04
C PHE A 194 -17.52 -3.06 2.08
N ASP A 195 -18.50 -2.17 2.21
CA ASP A 195 -19.94 -2.45 2.30
C ASP A 195 -20.36 -3.44 3.40
N MET A 196 -19.47 -3.72 4.36
CA MET A 196 -19.66 -4.70 5.42
C MET A 196 -19.04 -4.22 6.72
N THR A 197 -19.65 -4.54 7.86
CA THR A 197 -19.04 -4.21 9.15
C THR A 197 -17.80 -5.08 9.40
N PRO A 198 -16.82 -4.61 10.20
CA PRO A 198 -15.65 -5.42 10.56
C PRO A 198 -16.02 -6.79 11.14
N SER A 199 -17.08 -6.83 11.97
CA SER A 199 -17.55 -8.06 12.60
C SER A 199 -18.21 -9.02 11.61
N ALA A 200 -19.00 -8.51 10.67
CA ALA A 200 -19.55 -9.34 9.60
C ALA A 200 -18.41 -9.89 8.73
N PHE A 201 -17.43 -9.06 8.39
CA PHE A 201 -16.29 -9.45 7.57
C PHE A 201 -15.44 -10.55 8.21
N GLN A 202 -15.17 -10.48 9.52
CA GLN A 202 -14.37 -11.49 10.23
C GLN A 202 -15.04 -12.87 10.28
N ARG A 203 -16.38 -12.94 10.23
CA ARG A 203 -17.13 -14.20 10.26
C ARG A 203 -17.17 -14.94 8.92
N ILE A 204 -16.73 -14.30 7.83
CA ILE A 204 -16.72 -14.92 6.51
C ILE A 204 -15.64 -16.02 6.49
N PRO A 205 -15.96 -17.27 6.09
CA PRO A 205 -14.96 -18.30 5.88
C PRO A 205 -13.99 -17.89 4.76
N HIS A 206 -12.70 -17.73 5.08
CA HIS A 206 -11.70 -17.21 4.14
C HIS A 206 -11.24 -18.21 3.07
N SER A 207 -11.91 -19.36 2.92
CA SER A 207 -11.61 -20.38 1.92
C SER A 207 -11.99 -19.99 0.48
N VAL A 208 -12.58 -18.81 0.24
CA VAL A 208 -13.15 -18.42 -1.07
C VAL A 208 -12.59 -17.11 -1.66
N ASN A 209 -11.83 -16.30 -0.90
CA ASN A 209 -11.43 -14.95 -1.35
C ASN A 209 -10.05 -14.83 -2.02
N LEU A 210 -9.26 -15.91 -2.12
CA LEU A 210 -7.95 -15.88 -2.80
C LEU A 210 -8.05 -15.86 -4.34
N THR A 211 -9.23 -16.09 -4.91
CA THR A 211 -9.43 -16.25 -6.36
C THR A 211 -10.00 -15.02 -7.09
N ARG A 212 -10.41 -13.96 -6.37
CA ARG A 212 -11.06 -12.78 -7.01
C ARG A 212 -10.17 -11.55 -7.20
N GLU A 213 -8.99 -11.51 -6.61
CA GLU A 213 -8.00 -10.44 -6.85
C GLU A 213 -6.95 -10.82 -7.93
N GLN A 214 -7.17 -11.91 -8.68
CA GLN A 214 -6.28 -12.38 -9.77
C GLN A 214 -7.00 -12.59 -11.11
N ALA A 215 -8.22 -12.08 -11.29
CA ALA A 215 -9.01 -12.20 -12.52
C ALA A 215 -9.32 -10.83 -13.13
#